data_AF-A0A1F3GBR6-F1
#
_entry.id   AF-A0A1F3GBR6-F1
#
_cell.length_a   1.000
_cell.length_b   1.000
_cell.length_c   1.000
_cell.angle_alpha   90.00
_cell.angle_beta   90.00
_cell.angle_gamma   90.00
#
_symmetry.space_group_name_H-M   'P 1'
#
loop_
_entity.id
_entity.type
_entity.pdbx_description
1 polymer ?
#
loop_
_entity_poly.entity_id
_entity_poly.type
_entity_poly.pdbx_seq_one_letter_code
_entity_poly.pdbx_strand_id
1 'polypeptide(L)'
;MKNIASVTDLHIEKIARGYRSFSPADCLIYQLDHFERTLVASRFQKGKKIDFVHGGGAGVLRQKMTEILNSKFPSFTYEDAPFATYGFQGALRVTIK
;
A
#
# COMPACT_ATOMS: atom_id res chain seq x y z
N MET A 1 18.97 -15.21 -4.58
CA MET A 1 18.62 -13.88 -5.11
C MET A 1 17.99 -13.07 -3.99
N LYS A 2 18.43 -11.83 -3.74
CA LYS A 2 17.74 -10.96 -2.77
C LYS A 2 16.32 -10.73 -3.30
N ASN A 3 15.32 -11.16 -2.55
CA ASN A 3 13.92 -10.92 -2.89
C ASN A 3 13.63 -9.45 -2.58
N ILE A 4 13.97 -8.57 -3.53
CA ILE A 4 13.77 -7.13 -3.41
C ILE A 4 12.26 -6.88 -3.49
N ALA A 5 11.73 -6.16 -2.50
CA ALA A 5 10.32 -5.80 -2.51
C ALA A 5 10.02 -4.87 -3.70
N SER A 6 8.95 -5.14 -4.44
CA SER A 6 8.46 -4.17 -5.42
C SER A 6 7.82 -2.99 -4.69
N VAL A 7 7.99 -1.77 -5.18
CA VAL A 7 7.43 -0.57 -4.54
C VAL A 7 6.17 -0.12 -5.27
N THR A 8 5.13 0.25 -4.53
CA THR A 8 3.91 0.88 -5.04
C THR A 8 3.66 2.16 -4.24
N ASP A 9 3.82 3.31 -4.88
CA ASP A 9 3.60 4.60 -4.25
C ASP A 9 2.12 4.98 -4.34
N LEU A 10 1.43 5.01 -3.19
CA LEU A 10 0.00 5.30 -3.12
C LEU A 10 -0.31 6.79 -3.02
N HIS A 11 0.66 7.71 -3.04
CA HIS A 11 0.33 9.13 -3.12
C HIS A 11 -0.53 9.41 -4.37
N ILE A 12 -1.63 10.16 -4.20
CA ILE A 12 -2.68 10.24 -5.22
C ILE A 12 -2.16 10.75 -6.57
N GLU A 13 -1.18 11.66 -6.56
CA GLU A 13 -0.54 12.21 -7.75
C GLU A 13 0.26 11.17 -8.55
N LYS A 14 0.59 10.02 -7.94
CA LYS A 14 1.29 8.91 -8.59
C LYS A 14 0.33 7.95 -9.30
N ILE A 15 -0.90 7.84 -8.81
CA ILE A 15 -1.84 6.79 -9.23
C ILE A 15 -3.08 7.31 -9.94
N ALA A 16 -3.40 8.61 -9.86
CA ALA A 16 -4.59 9.21 -10.48
C ALA A 16 -4.24 10.44 -11.33
N ARG A 17 -4.61 10.40 -12.62
CA ARG A 17 -4.64 11.61 -13.46
C ARG A 17 -5.85 12.46 -13.07
N GLY A 18 -5.68 13.78 -12.96
CA GLY A 18 -6.79 14.68 -12.63
C GLY A 18 -7.18 14.74 -11.15
N TYR A 19 -6.35 14.18 -10.25
CA TYR A 19 -6.58 14.15 -8.80
C TYR A 19 -6.86 15.52 -8.17
N ARG A 20 -6.51 16.63 -8.83
CA ARG A 20 -6.78 17.99 -8.36
C ARG A 20 -8.26 18.29 -8.14
N SER A 21 -9.15 17.51 -8.76
CA SER A 21 -10.60 17.60 -8.59
C SER A 21 -11.15 16.70 -7.47
N PHE A 22 -10.33 15.83 -6.90
CA PHE A 22 -10.77 14.87 -5.90
C PHE A 22 -10.94 15.54 -4.54
N SER A 23 -12.02 15.20 -3.83
CA SER A 23 -12.10 15.48 -2.40
C SER A 23 -11.10 14.59 -1.63
N PRO A 24 -10.78 14.92 -0.37
CA PRO A 24 -9.96 14.04 0.47
C PRO A 24 -10.52 12.62 0.60
N ALA A 25 -11.86 12.47 0.61
CA ALA A 25 -12.52 11.16 0.66
C ALA A 25 -12.31 10.39 -0.64
N ASP A 26 -12.42 11.06 -1.80
CA ASP A 26 -12.21 10.43 -3.11
C ASP A 26 -10.74 9.98 -3.26
N CYS A 27 -9.80 10.79 -2.80
CA CYS A 27 -8.38 10.41 -2.74
C CYS A 27 -8.20 9.12 -1.95
N LEU A 28 -8.72 9.06 -0.72
CA LEU A 28 -8.58 7.88 0.14
C LEU A 28 -9.19 6.63 -0.50
N ILE A 29 -10.40 6.75 -1.08
CA ILE A 29 -11.07 5.64 -1.76
C ILE A 29 -10.22 5.14 -2.94
N TYR A 30 -9.73 6.05 -3.78
CA TYR A 30 -8.91 5.68 -4.94
C TYR A 30 -7.60 5.01 -4.53
N GLN A 31 -6.96 5.50 -3.47
CA GLN A 31 -5.73 4.91 -2.92
C GLN A 31 -5.96 3.48 -2.41
N LEU A 32 -7.06 3.26 -1.69
CA LEU A 32 -7.42 1.93 -1.18
C LEU A 32 -7.83 0.96 -2.28
N ASP A 33 -8.56 1.41 -3.30
CA ASP A 33 -8.86 0.59 -4.49
C ASP A 33 -7.58 0.19 -5.23
N HIS A 34 -6.65 1.12 -5.43
CA HIS A 34 -5.36 0.81 -6.05
C HIS A 34 -4.53 -0.19 -5.23
N PHE A 35 -4.55 -0.05 -3.90
CA PHE A 35 -3.92 -0.99 -2.97
C PHE A 35 -4.51 -2.40 -3.12
N GLU A 36 -5.84 -2.55 -3.03
CA GLU A 36 -6.52 -3.84 -3.16
C GLU A 36 -6.29 -4.49 -4.52
N ARG A 37 -6.38 -3.72 -5.62
CA ARG A 37 -6.13 -4.24 -6.97
C ARG A 37 -4.72 -4.79 -7.12
N THR A 38 -3.73 -4.10 -6.54
CA THR A 38 -2.32 -4.55 -6.56
C THR A 38 -2.14 -5.88 -5.83
N LEU A 39 -2.81 -6.06 -4.68
CA LEU A 39 -2.81 -7.32 -3.94
C LEU A 39 -3.48 -8.44 -4.72
N VAL A 40 -4.66 -8.19 -5.29
CA VAL A 40 -5.40 -9.16 -6.11
C VAL A 40 -4.57 -9.59 -7.33
N ALA A 41 -3.94 -8.65 -8.03
CA ALA A 41 -3.09 -8.94 -9.18
C ALA A 41 -1.83 -9.75 -8.80
N SER A 42 -1.35 -9.59 -7.56
CA SER A 42 -0.16 -10.29 -7.07
C SER A 42 -0.47 -11.59 -6.32
N ARG A 43 -1.74 -11.95 -6.10
CA ARG A 43 -2.15 -13.03 -5.17
C ARG A 43 -1.56 -14.42 -5.44
N PHE A 44 -1.12 -14.69 -6.67
CA PHE A 44 -0.51 -15.98 -7.03
C PHE A 44 1.03 -15.97 -6.94
N GLN A 45 1.64 -14.84 -6.59
CA GLN A 45 3.09 -14.67 -6.52
C GLN A 45 3.58 -14.90 -5.08
N LYS A 46 3.49 -16.15 -4.60
CA LYS A 46 3.84 -16.52 -3.23
C LYS A 46 5.26 -16.09 -2.85
N GLY A 47 5.41 -15.50 -1.67
CA GLY A 47 6.67 -14.98 -1.16
C GLY A 47 7.06 -13.60 -1.71
N LYS A 48 6.31 -13.04 -2.68
CA LYS A 48 6.53 -11.67 -3.15
C LYS A 48 6.28 -10.68 -2.03
N LYS A 49 7.18 -9.71 -1.92
CA LYS A 49 7.07 -8.57 -1.00
C LYS A 49 6.74 -7.32 -1.79
N ILE A 50 5.78 -6.53 -1.30
CA ILE A 50 5.36 -5.27 -1.90
C ILE A 50 5.39 -4.19 -0.82
N ASP A 51 6.15 -3.12 -1.05
CA ASP A 51 6.19 -1.97 -0.17
C ASP A 51 5.22 -0.91 -0.69
N PHE A 52 4.18 -0.63 0.09
CA PHE A 52 3.18 0.40 -0.22
C PHE A 52 3.50 1.69 0.51
N VAL A 53 4.00 2.69 -0.22
CA VAL A 53 4.31 4.02 0.34
C VAL A 53 3.00 4.78 0.52
N HIS A 54 2.70 5.21 1.75
CA HIS A 54 1.38 5.76 2.10
C HIS A 54 1.43 7.19 2.66
N GLY A 55 2.61 7.79 2.79
CA GLY A 55 2.80 9.13 3.31
C GLY A 55 2.77 9.23 4.84
N GLY A 56 3.42 10.26 5.38
CA GLY A 56 3.59 10.49 6.82
C GLY A 56 2.47 11.25 7.52
N GLY A 57 1.26 11.26 6.94
CA GLY A 57 0.11 12.01 7.48
C GLY A 57 -0.42 11.45 8.81
N ALA A 58 -1.68 11.71 9.13
CA ALA A 58 -2.32 11.28 10.39
C ALA A 58 -2.51 9.75 10.54
N GLY A 59 -1.96 8.93 9.64
CA GLY A 59 -2.02 7.47 9.70
C GLY A 59 -3.32 6.85 9.15
N VAL A 60 -4.26 7.64 8.64
CA VAL A 60 -5.57 7.15 8.14
C VAL A 60 -5.42 6.12 7.03
N LEU A 61 -4.60 6.38 6.00
CA LEU A 61 -4.41 5.44 4.89
C LEU A 61 -3.79 4.12 5.38
N ARG A 62 -2.74 4.18 6.21
CA ARG A 62 -2.11 2.99 6.82
C ARG A 62 -3.13 2.17 7.62
N GLN A 63 -3.93 2.82 8.47
CA GLN A 63 -4.95 2.14 9.25
C GLN A 63 -5.94 1.40 8.34
N LYS A 64 -6.48 2.07 7.32
CA LYS A 64 -7.42 1.45 6.38
C LYS A 64 -6.81 0.31 5.56
N MET A 65 -5.55 0.42 5.16
CA MET A 65 -4.83 -0.68 4.52
C MET A 65 -4.74 -1.91 5.44
N THR A 66 -4.43 -1.72 6.73
CA THR A 66 -4.37 -2.84 7.68
C THR A 66 -5.74 -3.46 7.97
N GLU A 67 -6.81 -2.67 8.02
CA GLU A 67 -8.19 -3.17 8.12
C GLU A 67 -8.55 -4.06 6.91
N ILE A 68 -8.18 -3.64 5.70
CA ILE A 68 -8.36 -4.42 4.46
C ILE A 68 -7.56 -5.72 4.50
N LEU A 69 -6.29 -5.67 4.90
CA LEU A 69 -5.44 -6.87 4.99
C LEU A 69 -6.04 -7.90 5.95
N ASN A 70 -6.43 -7.45 7.15
CA ASN A 70 -7.00 -8.34 8.17
C ASN A 70 -8.35 -8.94 7.75
N SER A 71 -9.18 -8.19 7.03
CA SER A 71 -10.53 -8.61 6.65
C SER A 71 -10.60 -9.41 5.34
N LYS A 72 -9.87 -8.96 4.31
CA LYS A 72 -9.97 -9.52 2.94
C LYS A 72 -8.79 -10.41 2.57
N PHE A 73 -7.63 -10.23 3.19
CA PHE A 73 -6.40 -10.98 2.88
C PHE A 73 -5.77 -11.61 4.13
N PRO A 74 -6.53 -12.37 4.95
CA PRO A 74 -6.06 -12.84 6.27
C PRO A 74 -4.85 -13.78 6.20
N SER A 75 -4.57 -14.38 5.04
CA SER A 75 -3.38 -15.20 4.85
C SER A 75 -2.12 -14.36 4.60
N PHE A 76 -2.22 -13.10 4.16
CA PHE A 76 -1.07 -12.25 3.89
C PHE A 76 -0.51 -11.69 5.20
N THR A 77 0.79 -11.45 5.24
CA THR A 77 1.45 -10.86 6.42
C THR A 77 1.97 -9.47 6.07
N TYR A 78 2.02 -8.56 7.04
CA TYR A 78 2.55 -7.22 6.83
C TYR A 78 3.42 -6.74 7.99
N GLU A 79 4.34 -5.84 7.66
CA GLU A 79 5.28 -5.19 8.59
C GLU A 79 5.52 -3.75 8.12
N ASP A 80 5.97 -2.87 9.01
CA ASP A 80 6.46 -1.56 8.56
C ASP A 80 7.73 -1.77 7.72
N ALA A 81 7.78 -1.13 6.55
CA ALA A 81 8.95 -1.21 5.69
C ALA A 81 10.12 -0.41 6.30
N PRO A 82 11.38 -0.68 5.91
CA PRO A 82 12.54 -0.10 6.58
C PRO A 82 12.53 1.44 6.60
N PHE A 83 12.61 2.02 7.79
CA PHE A 83 12.67 3.48 7.97
C PHE A 83 13.86 4.11 7.23
N ALA A 84 15.01 3.43 7.19
CA ALA A 84 16.19 3.89 6.44
C ALA A 84 15.92 4.07 4.94
N THR A 85 14.88 3.44 4.38
CA THR A 85 14.49 3.55 2.98
C THR A 85 13.44 4.64 2.75
N TYR A 86 12.41 4.71 3.60
CA TYR A 86 11.22 5.55 3.33
C TYR A 86 11.12 6.79 4.24
N GLY A 87 11.90 6.85 5.32
CA GLY A 87 11.87 7.92 6.31
C GLY A 87 10.44 8.21 6.80
N PHE A 88 10.13 9.49 6.95
CA PHE A 88 8.81 9.95 7.41
C PHE A 88 7.67 9.68 6.43
N GLN A 89 7.95 9.38 5.15
CA GLN A 89 6.86 9.01 4.24
C GLN A 89 6.19 7.70 4.68
N GLY A 90 6.93 6.80 5.32
CA GLY A 90 6.41 5.52 5.78
C GLY A 90 5.98 4.60 4.62
N ALA A 91 6.11 3.31 4.84
CA ALA A 91 5.56 2.33 3.92
C ALA A 91 5.17 1.06 4.67
N LEU A 92 4.14 0.39 4.19
CA LEU A 92 3.69 -0.90 4.70
C LEU A 92 4.17 -1.99 3.74
N ARG A 93 5.01 -2.90 4.22
CA ARG A 93 5.45 -4.06 3.45
C ARG A 93 4.44 -5.18 3.62
N VAL A 94 3.84 -5.64 2.52
CA VAL A 94 2.97 -6.81 2.49
C VAL A 94 3.70 -7.98 1.83
N THR A 95 3.62 -9.16 2.45
CA THR A 95 4.13 -10.41 1.90
C THR A 95 2.96 -11.28 1.45
N ILE A 96 2.94 -11.61 0.16
CA ILE A 96 1.95 -12.50 -0.46
C ILE A 96 2.25 -13.95 -0.04
N LYS A 97 1.22 -14.72 0.33
CA LYS A 97 1.32 -16.11 0.82
C LYS A 97 0.63 -17.11 -0.09
#